data_AF-Q0CN21-F1
#
_entry.id   AF-Q0CN21-F1
#
_cell.length_a   1.000
_cell.length_b   1.000
_cell.length_c   1.000
_cell.angle_alpha   90.00
_cell.angle_beta   90.00
_cell.angle_gamma   90.00
#
_symmetry.space_group_name_H-M   'P 1'
#
loop_
_entity.id
_entity.type
_entity.pdbx_description
1 polymer ?
#
loop_
_entity_poly.entity_id
_entity_poly.type
_entity_poly.pdbx_seq_one_letter_code
_entity_poly.pdbx_strand_id
1 'polypeptide(L)'
;MRLPTIYAHRNGGLTVTDALDTIEQIYKESKVIIFGCLASWTIYHLRLGVVGLILLLAVCRTYYELSLRRVERAIRDETRRYHAKHILHRGESVEWMNRILVRLWHLYQERICDHIVQYVNRGLAGRSDAPGAEGESPAQKVVIQSLALVEQPIRILHIRTYTRPESGNFVIEGTFRVDLAPPPDHHRRHLRTREPLVDLVILHDKQQDRRQNDLAVQVRQFTGTGLVRLEIDFQGDEPHILQPQIELQGQPQIDWQRVVLWIRIV
;
A
#
# COMPACT_ATOMS: atom_id res chain seq x y z
N MET A 1 -33.90 -8.29 11.06
CA MET A 1 -33.95 -9.03 9.78
C MET A 1 -32.71 -8.62 9.00
N ARG A 2 -31.64 -9.42 9.10
CA ARG A 2 -30.42 -9.19 8.30
C ARG A 2 -30.84 -9.32 6.83
N LEU A 3 -30.47 -8.35 6.01
CA LEU A 3 -30.57 -8.57 4.57
C LEU A 3 -29.67 -9.74 4.19
N PRO A 4 -29.98 -10.44 3.08
CA PRO A 4 -29.06 -11.40 2.55
C PRO A 4 -27.81 -10.60 2.21
N THR A 5 -26.72 -10.92 2.88
CA THR A 5 -25.40 -10.56 2.44
C THR A 5 -25.27 -11.13 1.04
N ILE A 6 -25.52 -10.31 0.03
CA ILE A 6 -25.17 -10.61 -1.35
C ILE A 6 -23.64 -10.56 -1.38
N TYR A 7 -23.03 -11.63 -0.87
CA TYR A 7 -21.64 -11.97 -1.11
C TYR A 7 -21.54 -12.32 -2.59
N ALA A 8 -21.45 -11.29 -3.43
CA ALA A 8 -20.91 -11.43 -4.77
C ALA A 8 -19.39 -11.67 -4.65
N HIS A 9 -19.01 -12.81 -4.07
CA HIS A 9 -17.64 -13.30 -4.15
C HIS A 9 -17.50 -14.10 -5.43
N ARG A 10 -17.05 -13.39 -6.48
CA ARG A 10 -16.48 -13.97 -7.69
C ARG A 10 -15.36 -14.93 -7.25
N ASN A 11 -15.61 -16.24 -7.32
CA ASN A 11 -14.65 -17.36 -7.19
C ASN A 11 -14.56 -18.14 -5.85
N GLY A 12 -15.67 -18.38 -5.15
CA GLY A 12 -15.74 -19.42 -4.10
C GLY A 12 -17.14 -20.04 -4.08
N GLY A 13 -17.24 -21.38 -4.06
CA GLY A 13 -18.51 -22.10 -4.20
C GLY A 13 -19.58 -21.67 -3.18
N LEU A 14 -20.84 -21.66 -3.62
CA LEU A 14 -22.02 -21.42 -2.79
C LEU A 14 -21.97 -22.28 -1.53
N THR A 15 -21.74 -21.66 -0.37
CA THR A 15 -21.77 -22.38 0.90
C THR A 15 -23.22 -22.77 1.20
N VAL A 16 -23.43 -23.95 1.80
CA VAL A 16 -24.78 -24.47 2.11
C VAL A 16 -25.57 -23.48 2.97
N THR A 17 -24.88 -22.71 3.81
CA THR A 17 -25.46 -21.66 4.65
C THR A 17 -26.05 -20.49 3.85
N ASP A 18 -25.40 -20.05 2.77
CA ASP A 18 -25.91 -18.96 1.92
C ASP A 18 -27.16 -19.41 1.13
N ALA A 19 -27.19 -20.67 0.72
CA ALA A 19 -28.34 -21.28 0.07
C ALA A 19 -29.54 -21.38 1.02
N LEU A 20 -29.30 -21.76 2.29
CA LEU A 20 -30.35 -21.82 3.31
C LEU A 20 -30.92 -20.43 3.63
N ASP A 21 -30.08 -19.41 3.76
CA ASP A 21 -30.51 -18.03 4.03
C ASP A 21 -31.36 -17.46 2.88
N THR A 22 -30.97 -17.73 1.63
CA THR A 22 -31.75 -17.30 0.46
C THR A 22 -33.09 -18.02 0.36
N ILE A 23 -33.15 -19.32 0.64
CA ILE A 23 -34.39 -20.09 0.69
C ILE A 23 -35.32 -19.58 1.80
N GLU A 24 -34.80 -19.32 3.00
CA GLU A 24 -35.59 -18.80 4.12
C GLU A 24 -36.22 -17.44 3.77
N GLN A 25 -35.49 -16.60 3.05
CA GLN A 25 -35.96 -15.30 2.61
C GLN A 25 -37.06 -15.38 1.54
N ILE A 26 -36.88 -16.22 0.52
CA ILE A 26 -37.92 -16.48 -0.50
C ILE A 26 -39.20 -16.99 0.16
N TYR A 27 -39.06 -17.86 1.17
CA TYR A 27 -40.18 -18.42 1.92
C TYR A 27 -40.92 -17.36 2.76
N LYS A 28 -40.20 -16.40 3.36
CA LYS A 28 -40.82 -15.29 4.12
C LYS A 28 -41.59 -14.32 3.22
N GLU A 29 -41.06 -13.97 2.05
CA GLU A 29 -41.75 -13.05 1.14
C GLU A 29 -42.96 -13.72 0.45
N SER A 30 -42.86 -15.03 0.13
CA SER A 30 -43.95 -15.79 -0.49
C SER A 30 -45.17 -15.94 0.41
N LYS A 31 -44.99 -15.98 1.74
CA LYS A 31 -46.10 -16.07 2.71
C LYS A 31 -47.10 -14.92 2.59
N VAL A 32 -46.65 -13.73 2.20
CA VAL A 32 -47.52 -12.55 2.10
C VAL A 32 -48.45 -12.64 0.90
N ILE A 33 -48.00 -13.22 -0.21
CA ILE A 33 -48.83 -13.46 -1.39
C ILE A 33 -49.91 -14.49 -1.06
N ILE A 34 -49.52 -15.59 -0.41
CA ILE A 34 -50.45 -16.65 0.01
C ILE A 34 -51.48 -16.10 1.00
N PHE A 35 -51.04 -15.33 1.99
CA PHE A 35 -51.92 -14.67 2.96
C PHE A 35 -52.88 -13.68 2.28
N GLY A 36 -52.39 -12.89 1.32
CA GLY A 36 -53.22 -11.96 0.55
C GLY A 36 -54.34 -12.68 -0.22
N CYS A 37 -54.01 -13.77 -0.91
CA CYS A 37 -55.00 -14.58 -1.63
C CYS A 37 -56.05 -15.19 -0.69
N LEU A 38 -55.61 -15.75 0.45
CA LEU A 38 -56.49 -16.41 1.42
C LEU A 38 -57.38 -15.39 2.15
N ALA A 39 -56.84 -14.22 2.50
CA ALA A 39 -57.60 -13.12 3.07
C ALA A 39 -58.63 -12.56 2.08
N SER A 40 -58.27 -12.43 0.81
CA SER A 40 -59.20 -12.00 -0.25
C SER A 40 -60.38 -12.96 -0.41
N TRP A 41 -60.11 -14.28 -0.36
CA TRP A 41 -61.17 -15.30 -0.39
C TRP A 41 -62.11 -15.21 0.81
N THR A 42 -61.56 -15.01 2.02
CA THR A 42 -62.35 -14.84 3.25
C THR A 42 -63.24 -13.59 3.21
N ILE A 43 -62.72 -12.45 2.74
CA ILE A 43 -63.48 -11.19 2.62
C ILE A 43 -64.67 -11.34 1.67
N TYR A 44 -64.48 -12.08 0.57
CA TYR A 44 -65.55 -12.38 -0.39
C TYR A 44 -66.67 -13.21 0.26
N HIS A 45 -66.32 -14.27 1.01
CA HIS A 45 -67.30 -15.12 1.68
C HIS A 45 -68.06 -14.41 2.81
N LEU A 46 -67.43 -13.49 3.53
CA LEU A 46 -68.06 -12.73 4.62
C LEU A 46 -68.97 -11.58 4.14
N ARG A 47 -69.10 -11.37 2.81
CA ARG A 47 -69.88 -10.25 2.22
C ARG A 47 -69.48 -8.87 2.78
N LEU A 48 -68.19 -8.68 3.12
CA LEU A 48 -67.63 -7.43 3.67
C LEU A 48 -67.59 -6.26 2.66
N GLY A 49 -68.10 -6.48 1.44
CA GLY A 49 -68.19 -5.47 0.39
C GLY A 49 -66.83 -4.96 -0.08
N VAL A 50 -66.85 -3.84 -0.82
CA VAL A 50 -65.65 -3.23 -1.41
C VAL A 50 -64.72 -2.62 -0.35
N VAL A 51 -65.27 -2.24 0.80
CA VAL A 51 -64.52 -1.64 1.92
C VAL A 51 -63.50 -2.62 2.50
N GLY A 52 -63.88 -3.90 2.67
CA GLY A 52 -62.95 -4.93 3.15
C GLY A 52 -61.78 -5.16 2.21
N LEU A 53 -62.02 -5.11 0.90
CA LEU A 53 -60.98 -5.24 -0.12
C LEU A 53 -60.00 -4.06 -0.10
N ILE A 54 -60.50 -2.82 0.01
CA ILE A 54 -59.67 -1.62 0.10
C ILE A 54 -58.76 -1.67 1.34
N LEU A 55 -59.30 -2.14 2.47
CA LEU A 55 -58.52 -2.28 3.71
C LEU A 55 -57.41 -3.33 3.54
N LEU A 56 -57.70 -4.48 2.92
CA LEU A 56 -56.68 -5.49 2.60
C LEU A 56 -55.58 -4.91 1.69
N LEU A 57 -55.95 -4.19 0.62
CA LEU A 57 -55.00 -3.53 -0.27
C LEU A 57 -54.13 -2.50 0.47
N ALA A 58 -54.71 -1.73 1.39
CA ALA A 58 -53.97 -0.76 2.20
C ALA A 58 -52.93 -1.44 3.11
N VAL A 59 -53.25 -2.58 3.71
CA VAL A 59 -52.32 -3.37 4.52
C VAL A 59 -51.21 -3.95 3.66
N CYS A 60 -51.53 -4.56 2.51
CA CYS A 60 -50.55 -5.09 1.57
C CYS A 60 -49.59 -4.00 1.05
N ARG A 61 -50.13 -2.82 0.72
CA ARG A 61 -49.33 -1.66 0.30
C ARG A 61 -48.36 -1.21 1.39
N THR A 62 -48.84 -1.08 2.62
CA THR A 62 -48.00 -0.65 3.76
C THR A 62 -46.90 -1.67 4.03
N TYR A 63 -47.21 -2.96 3.98
CA TYR A 63 -46.21 -4.02 4.10
C TYR A 63 -45.15 -3.93 3.00
N TYR A 64 -45.57 -3.75 1.74
CA TYR A 64 -44.67 -3.62 0.60
C TYR A 64 -43.73 -2.41 0.75
N GLU A 65 -44.26 -1.25 1.12
CA GLU A 65 -43.45 -0.05 1.35
C GLU A 65 -42.44 -0.25 2.50
N LEU A 66 -42.83 -0.92 3.58
CA LEU A 66 -41.92 -1.25 4.68
C LEU A 66 -40.84 -2.24 4.25
N SER A 67 -41.19 -3.26 3.47
CA SER A 67 -40.23 -4.24 2.94
C SER A 67 -39.22 -3.55 2.03
N LEU A 68 -39.67 -2.73 1.08
CA LEU A 68 -38.81 -2.00 0.16
C LEU A 68 -37.84 -1.06 0.90
N ARG A 69 -38.32 -0.30 1.88
CA ARG A 69 -37.46 0.58 2.70
C ARG A 69 -36.43 -0.20 3.53
N ARG A 70 -36.72 -1.45 3.93
CA ARG A 70 -35.72 -2.30 4.62
C ARG A 70 -34.65 -2.76 3.64
N VAL A 71 -35.04 -3.18 2.45
CA VAL A 71 -34.13 -3.60 1.39
C VAL A 71 -33.19 -2.46 1.00
N GLU A 72 -33.70 -1.26 0.75
CA GLU A 72 -32.88 -0.09 0.40
C GLU A 72 -31.84 0.26 1.48
N ARG A 73 -32.25 0.27 2.76
CA ARG A 73 -31.33 0.60 3.86
C ARG A 73 -30.17 -0.37 3.92
N ALA A 74 -30.45 -1.65 3.74
CA ALA A 74 -29.38 -2.62 3.89
C ALA A 74 -28.57 -2.84 2.62
N ILE A 75 -29.09 -2.55 1.42
CA ILE A 75 -28.25 -2.36 0.23
C ILE A 75 -27.28 -1.21 0.48
N ARG A 76 -27.76 -0.08 1.03
CA ARG A 76 -26.90 1.07 1.36
C ARG A 76 -25.86 0.70 2.41
N ASP A 77 -26.22 -0.01 3.46
CA ASP A 77 -25.30 -0.44 4.50
C ASP A 77 -24.25 -1.43 3.97
N GLU A 78 -24.65 -2.37 3.12
CA GLU A 78 -23.72 -3.33 2.51
C GLU A 78 -22.77 -2.62 1.53
N THR A 79 -23.28 -1.67 0.74
CA THR A 79 -22.46 -0.83 -0.14
C THR A 79 -21.43 -0.03 0.65
N ARG A 80 -21.83 0.56 1.78
CA ARG A 80 -20.92 1.30 2.67
C ARG A 80 -19.85 0.39 3.27
N ARG A 81 -20.22 -0.78 3.75
CA ARG A 81 -19.28 -1.79 4.27
C ARG A 81 -18.30 -2.25 3.19
N TYR A 82 -18.80 -2.49 1.98
CA TYR A 82 -17.97 -2.84 0.85
C TYR A 82 -16.95 -1.75 0.51
N HIS A 83 -17.38 -0.49 0.42
CA HIS A 83 -16.48 0.63 0.18
C HIS A 83 -15.44 0.79 1.29
N ALA A 84 -15.84 0.65 2.56
CA ALA A 84 -14.92 0.71 3.69
C ALA A 84 -13.84 -0.38 3.61
N LYS A 85 -14.24 -1.64 3.34
CA LYS A 85 -13.31 -2.76 3.12
C LYS A 85 -12.37 -2.50 1.94
N HIS A 86 -12.90 -1.94 0.85
CA HIS A 86 -12.10 -1.63 -0.33
C HIS A 86 -11.06 -0.53 -0.06
N ILE A 87 -11.40 0.50 0.71
CA ILE A 87 -10.46 1.57 1.10
C ILE A 87 -9.33 0.98 1.97
N LEU A 88 -9.67 0.17 2.97
CA LEU A 88 -8.70 -0.55 3.81
C LEU A 88 -7.75 -1.41 2.97
N HIS A 89 -8.28 -2.13 1.97
CA HIS A 89 -7.46 -2.95 1.07
C HIS A 89 -6.62 -2.13 0.10
N ARG A 90 -7.08 -0.95 -0.34
CA ARG A 90 -6.33 -0.09 -1.27
C ARG A 90 -5.19 0.64 -0.56
N GLY A 91 -5.34 0.91 0.73
CA GLY A 91 -4.40 1.65 1.56
C GLY A 91 -4.80 3.11 1.71
N GLU A 92 -4.50 3.67 2.88
CA GLU A 92 -4.80 5.04 3.24
C GLU A 92 -3.65 5.98 2.84
N SER A 93 -3.98 7.18 2.38
CA SER A 93 -3.00 8.24 2.14
C SER A 93 -2.59 8.86 3.46
N VAL A 94 -1.28 8.98 3.72
CA VAL A 94 -0.76 9.40 5.03
C VAL A 94 -0.04 10.74 4.94
N GLU A 95 -0.79 11.78 4.56
CA GLU A 95 -0.24 13.12 4.33
C GLU A 95 0.30 13.78 5.61
N TRP A 96 -0.29 13.47 6.76
CA TRP A 96 0.21 13.97 8.04
C TRP A 96 1.62 13.46 8.34
N MET A 97 1.91 12.19 8.03
CA MET A 97 3.22 11.60 8.25
C MET A 97 4.24 12.16 7.26
N ASN A 98 3.84 12.39 6.01
CA ASN A 98 4.68 13.08 5.03
C ASN A 98 5.08 14.49 5.52
N ARG A 99 4.14 15.25 6.11
CA ARG A 99 4.45 16.57 6.70
C ARG A 99 5.45 16.50 7.85
N ILE A 100 5.36 15.47 8.69
CA ILE A 100 6.34 15.23 9.77
C ILE A 100 7.69 14.86 9.17
N LEU A 101 7.71 13.96 8.19
CA LEU A 101 8.93 13.48 7.56
C LEU A 101 9.69 14.62 6.86
N VAL A 102 9.01 15.57 6.21
CA VAL A 102 9.63 16.79 5.66
C VAL A 102 10.36 17.60 6.73
N ARG A 103 9.75 17.77 7.91
CA ARG A 103 10.38 18.51 9.01
C ARG A 103 11.58 17.76 9.58
N LEU A 104 11.42 16.46 9.82
CA LEU A 104 12.50 15.59 10.31
C LEU A 104 13.65 15.48 9.31
N TRP A 105 13.34 15.54 8.01
CA TRP A 105 14.34 15.47 6.97
C TRP A 105 15.36 16.59 7.11
N HIS A 106 14.91 17.85 7.18
CA HIS A 106 15.81 18.99 7.34
C HIS A 106 16.71 18.90 8.58
N LEU A 107 16.27 18.20 9.64
CA LEU A 107 17.06 18.00 10.87
C LEU A 107 18.09 16.87 10.75
N TYR A 108 17.80 15.83 9.97
CA TYR A 108 18.60 14.59 9.95
C TYR A 108 19.29 14.30 8.62
N GLN A 109 19.05 15.09 7.58
CA GLN A 109 19.50 14.84 6.22
C GLN A 109 21.01 14.59 6.13
N GLU A 110 21.84 15.43 6.75
CA GLU A 110 23.31 15.27 6.74
C GLU A 110 23.73 13.95 7.39
N ARG A 111 23.20 13.67 8.60
CA ARG A 111 23.50 12.43 9.34
C ARG A 111 23.07 11.18 8.58
N ILE A 112 21.92 11.23 7.91
CA ILE A 112 21.42 10.13 7.08
C ILE A 112 22.35 9.89 5.88
N CYS A 113 22.81 10.95 5.21
CA CYS A 113 23.73 10.84 4.08
C CYS A 113 25.06 10.19 4.51
N ASP A 114 25.63 10.61 5.63
CA ASP A 114 26.87 10.04 6.17
C ASP A 114 26.70 8.54 6.51
N HIS A 115 25.59 8.18 7.14
CA HIS A 115 25.28 6.79 7.46
C HIS A 115 25.12 5.93 6.20
N ILE A 116 24.47 6.45 5.16
CA ILE A 116 24.30 5.74 3.88
C ILE A 116 25.66 5.48 3.23
N VAL A 117 26.53 6.49 3.15
CA VAL A 117 27.87 6.35 2.55
C VAL A 117 28.68 5.29 3.30
N GLN A 118 28.68 5.33 4.65
CA GLN A 118 29.37 4.34 5.46
C GLN A 118 28.81 2.92 5.25
N TYR A 119 27.48 2.78 5.23
CA TYR A 119 26.83 1.48 5.06
C TYR A 119 27.15 0.89 3.68
N VAL A 120 27.03 1.68 2.61
CA VAL A 120 27.31 1.20 1.25
C VAL A 120 28.78 0.89 1.07
N ASN A 121 29.71 1.72 1.58
CA ASN A 121 31.14 1.44 1.50
C ASN A 121 31.52 0.14 2.24
N ARG A 122 30.90 -0.16 3.39
CA ARG A 122 31.09 -1.46 4.07
C ARG A 122 30.57 -2.63 3.23
N GLY A 123 29.40 -2.49 2.61
CA GLY A 123 28.84 -3.51 1.73
C GLY A 123 29.66 -3.76 0.47
N LEU A 124 30.17 -2.70 -0.15
CA LEU A 124 31.05 -2.78 -1.32
C LEU A 124 32.39 -3.44 -0.98
N ALA A 125 32.98 -3.12 0.18
CA ALA A 125 34.21 -3.76 0.65
C ALA A 125 34.02 -5.27 0.90
N GLY A 126 32.90 -5.68 1.50
CA GLY A 126 32.60 -7.10 1.69
C GLY A 126 32.45 -7.89 0.38
N ARG A 127 32.11 -7.22 -0.73
CA ARG A 127 31.97 -7.85 -2.05
C ARG A 127 33.27 -7.92 -2.85
N SER A 128 34.20 -6.98 -2.62
CA SER A 128 35.54 -7.03 -3.23
C SER A 128 36.43 -8.14 -2.64
N ASP A 129 36.09 -8.64 -1.44
CA ASP A 129 36.92 -9.57 -0.68
C ASP A 129 36.42 -11.04 -0.75
N ALA A 130 35.41 -11.34 -1.57
CA ALA A 130 34.84 -12.69 -1.67
C ALA A 130 35.78 -13.66 -2.44
N PRO A 131 36.29 -14.74 -1.81
CA PRO A 131 37.12 -15.72 -2.48
C PRO A 131 36.23 -16.76 -3.18
N GLY A 132 36.14 -16.75 -4.52
CA GLY A 132 35.42 -17.81 -5.22
C GLY A 132 34.92 -17.54 -6.65
N ALA A 133 35.12 -16.36 -7.23
CA ALA A 133 34.89 -16.17 -8.66
C ALA A 133 36.14 -16.59 -9.44
N GLU A 134 36.33 -17.90 -9.60
CA GLU A 134 37.33 -18.47 -10.51
C GLU A 134 37.01 -18.02 -11.95
N GLY A 135 37.67 -16.96 -12.44
CA GLY A 135 37.78 -16.72 -13.88
C GLY A 135 37.76 -15.28 -14.38
N GLU A 136 37.25 -14.28 -13.66
CA GLU A 136 37.14 -12.92 -14.21
C GLU A 136 37.66 -11.84 -13.25
N SER A 137 38.87 -11.38 -13.56
CA SER A 137 39.61 -10.20 -13.07
C SER A 137 39.69 -9.97 -11.53
N PRO A 138 40.90 -9.97 -10.93
CA PRO A 138 41.11 -9.19 -9.71
C PRO A 138 40.94 -7.70 -10.08
N ALA A 139 40.82 -6.77 -9.12
CA ALA A 139 41.12 -5.33 -9.33
C ALA A 139 40.00 -4.32 -9.69
N GLN A 140 38.78 -4.39 -9.14
CA GLN A 140 37.90 -3.19 -9.11
C GLN A 140 37.37 -2.91 -7.70
N LYS A 141 37.99 -1.96 -7.02
CA LYS A 141 37.52 -1.42 -5.73
C LYS A 141 36.62 -0.22 -5.99
N VAL A 142 35.31 -0.42 -5.86
CA VAL A 142 34.32 0.66 -5.97
C VAL A 142 34.16 1.34 -4.61
N VAL A 143 34.35 2.66 -4.55
CA VAL A 143 34.16 3.45 -3.32
C VAL A 143 33.24 4.64 -3.61
N ILE A 144 32.28 4.88 -2.72
CA ILE A 144 31.49 6.11 -2.72
C ILE A 144 32.29 7.18 -1.98
N GLN A 145 32.65 8.26 -2.69
CA GLN A 145 33.43 9.35 -2.11
C GLN A 145 32.54 10.33 -1.37
N SER A 146 31.42 10.74 -1.97
CA SER A 146 30.45 11.60 -1.31
C SER A 146 29.06 11.43 -1.92
N LEU A 147 28.05 11.58 -1.06
CA LEU A 147 26.65 11.74 -1.47
C LEU A 147 26.34 13.23 -1.31
N ALA A 148 25.79 13.87 -2.35
CA ALA A 148 25.30 15.22 -2.17
C ALA A 148 24.10 15.22 -1.23
N LEU A 149 23.88 16.39 -0.65
CA LEU A 149 22.82 16.66 0.29
C LEU A 149 21.46 16.42 -0.38
N VAL A 150 20.78 15.32 -0.02
CA VAL A 150 19.51 14.91 -0.64
C VAL A 150 18.36 15.82 -0.18
N GLU A 151 17.97 16.83 -0.97
CA GLU A 151 17.04 17.87 -0.50
C GLU A 151 15.61 17.40 -0.22
N GLN A 152 15.16 16.30 -0.83
CA GLN A 152 13.77 15.85 -0.76
C GLN A 152 13.63 14.58 0.10
N PRO A 153 12.71 14.55 1.07
CA PRO A 153 12.45 13.35 1.86
C PRO A 153 11.83 12.24 1.02
N ILE A 154 11.99 11.03 1.54
CA ILE A 154 11.19 9.88 1.14
C ILE A 154 9.70 10.24 1.33
N ARG A 155 8.86 9.94 0.35
CA ARG A 155 7.41 10.15 0.43
C ARG A 155 6.69 8.83 0.56
N ILE A 156 5.75 8.76 1.48
CA ILE A 156 4.91 7.58 1.67
C ILE A 156 3.58 7.86 0.97
N LEU A 157 3.26 7.02 -0.03
CA LEU A 157 2.12 7.22 -0.91
C LEU A 157 0.86 6.61 -0.29
N HIS A 158 0.91 5.33 0.03
CA HIS A 158 -0.22 4.56 0.56
C HIS A 158 0.30 3.63 1.65
N ILE A 159 -0.46 3.49 2.73
CA ILE A 159 -0.17 2.55 3.81
C ILE A 159 -1.36 1.61 4.00
N ARG A 160 -1.06 0.35 4.21
CA ARG A 160 -1.97 -0.70 4.61
C ARG A 160 -1.48 -1.28 5.92
N THR A 161 -2.41 -1.52 6.84
CA THR A 161 -2.07 -2.09 8.13
C THR A 161 -2.88 -3.35 8.34
N TYR A 162 -2.21 -4.42 8.74
CA TYR A 162 -2.84 -5.69 9.04
C TYR A 162 -2.32 -6.20 10.38
N THR A 163 -3.23 -6.70 11.20
CA THR A 163 -2.88 -7.40 12.44
C THR A 163 -2.94 -8.89 12.17
N ARG A 164 -1.87 -9.63 12.49
CA ARG A 164 -1.91 -11.09 12.40
C ARG A 164 -2.59 -11.63 13.66
N PRO A 165 -3.77 -12.29 13.54
CA PRO A 165 -4.55 -12.70 14.72
C PRO A 165 -3.83 -13.75 15.58
N GLU A 166 -2.88 -14.50 15.02
CA GLU A 166 -2.19 -15.60 15.71
C GLU A 166 -0.93 -15.18 16.46
N SER A 167 -0.27 -14.07 16.06
CA SER A 167 1.05 -13.71 16.62
C SER A 167 1.05 -12.37 17.37
N GLY A 168 -0.05 -11.61 17.37
CA GLY A 168 -0.08 -10.27 17.98
C GLY A 168 0.79 -9.23 17.24
N ASN A 169 1.43 -9.62 16.14
CA ASN A 169 2.28 -8.74 15.35
C ASN A 169 1.42 -7.76 14.55
N PHE A 170 1.87 -6.52 14.51
CA PHE A 170 1.30 -5.46 13.71
C PHE A 170 2.17 -5.23 12.49
N VAL A 171 1.60 -5.50 11.33
CA VAL A 171 2.29 -5.39 10.04
C VAL A 171 1.78 -4.16 9.32
N ILE A 172 2.71 -3.28 8.97
CA ILE A 172 2.47 -2.07 8.18
C ILE A 172 3.12 -2.28 6.83
N GLU A 173 2.33 -2.26 5.76
CA GLU A 173 2.82 -2.29 4.39
C GLU A 173 2.63 -0.91 3.76
N GLY A 174 3.72 -0.28 3.32
CA GLY A 174 3.70 1.05 2.73
C GLY A 174 4.33 1.05 1.35
N THR A 175 3.67 1.70 0.37
CA THR A 175 4.34 2.09 -0.87
C THR A 175 5.05 3.41 -0.65
N PHE A 176 6.35 3.43 -0.90
CA PHE A 176 7.16 4.64 -0.80
C PHE A 176 7.69 5.04 -2.18
N ARG A 177 7.96 6.34 -2.32
CA ARG A 177 8.63 6.94 -3.46
C ARG A 177 9.76 7.81 -2.94
N VAL A 178 10.94 7.56 -3.46
CA VAL A 178 12.12 8.39 -3.27
C VAL A 178 12.38 9.13 -4.56
N ASP A 179 12.45 10.45 -4.49
CA ASP A 179 12.88 11.27 -5.60
C ASP A 179 14.07 12.08 -5.12
N LEU A 180 15.23 11.77 -5.68
CA LEU A 180 16.45 12.49 -5.36
C LEU A 180 16.66 13.68 -6.32
N ALA A 181 15.70 13.97 -7.21
CA ALA A 181 15.74 15.14 -8.05
C ALA A 181 15.50 16.44 -7.25
N PRO A 182 16.26 17.52 -7.51
CA PRO A 182 15.96 18.83 -6.94
C PRO A 182 14.58 19.29 -7.45
N PRO A 183 13.71 19.86 -6.57
CA PRO A 183 12.38 20.30 -6.97
C PRO A 183 12.47 21.36 -8.10
N PRO A 184 11.51 21.38 -9.04
CA PRO A 184 11.56 22.23 -10.24
C PRO A 184 11.37 23.73 -9.99
N ASP A 185 11.48 24.21 -8.75
CA ASP A 185 11.13 25.58 -8.37
C ASP A 185 11.95 26.64 -9.13
N HIS A 186 11.19 27.63 -9.62
CA HIS A 186 11.59 28.59 -10.64
C HIS A 186 12.64 29.63 -10.21
N HIS A 187 13.05 29.67 -8.94
CA HIS A 187 13.90 30.75 -8.41
C HIS A 187 15.37 30.38 -8.12
N ARG A 188 15.78 29.12 -8.30
CA ARG A 188 17.17 28.66 -8.05
C ARG A 188 17.90 28.13 -9.27
N ARG A 189 17.41 28.39 -10.49
CA ARG A 189 18.01 27.90 -11.74
C ARG A 189 19.40 28.46 -12.06
N HIS A 190 19.84 29.53 -11.40
CA HIS A 190 21.02 30.28 -11.83
C HIS A 190 22.26 30.16 -10.94
N LEU A 191 22.20 29.50 -9.77
CA LEU A 191 23.28 29.62 -8.77
C LEU A 191 23.99 28.33 -8.38
N ARG A 192 23.59 27.15 -8.87
CA ARG A 192 24.38 25.94 -8.67
C ARG A 192 24.64 25.25 -9.99
N THR A 193 25.86 25.41 -10.49
CA THR A 193 26.58 24.34 -11.18
C THR A 193 26.17 23.03 -10.54
N ARG A 194 25.37 22.22 -11.25
CA ARG A 194 24.67 21.05 -10.72
C ARG A 194 25.65 20.09 -10.05
N GLU A 195 25.74 20.17 -8.73
CA GLU A 195 26.53 19.25 -7.92
C GLU A 195 26.01 17.82 -8.20
N PRO A 196 26.91 16.87 -8.47
CA PRO A 196 26.54 15.48 -8.70
C PRO A 196 25.91 14.92 -7.42
N LEU A 197 24.78 14.22 -7.56
CA LEU A 197 24.02 13.81 -6.39
C LEU A 197 24.66 12.61 -5.66
N VAL A 198 25.36 11.78 -6.42
CA VAL A 198 26.19 10.69 -5.93
C VAL A 198 27.48 10.72 -6.73
N ASP A 199 28.62 10.88 -6.04
CA ASP A 199 29.96 10.74 -6.61
C ASP A 199 30.52 9.36 -6.25
N LEU A 200 30.45 8.44 -7.21
CA LEU A 200 31.13 7.15 -7.16
C LEU A 200 32.49 7.24 -7.84
N VAL A 201 33.50 6.64 -7.24
CA VAL A 201 34.81 6.45 -7.88
C VAL A 201 35.16 4.96 -7.87
N ILE A 202 35.40 4.44 -9.06
CA ILE A 202 35.86 3.07 -9.27
C ILE A 202 37.37 3.11 -9.39
N LEU A 203 38.03 2.56 -8.38
CA LEU A 203 39.48 2.41 -8.33
C LEU A 203 39.84 1.05 -8.93
N HIS A 204 40.82 1.03 -9.83
CA HIS A 204 41.41 -0.20 -10.32
C HIS A 204 42.67 -0.55 -9.52
N ASP A 205 42.92 -1.83 -9.25
CA ASP A 205 44.12 -2.26 -8.53
C ASP A 205 45.38 -2.19 -9.42
N LYS A 206 46.44 -1.62 -8.83
CA LYS A 206 47.63 -1.08 -9.50
C LYS A 206 48.60 -2.14 -10.02
N GLN A 207 48.26 -3.42 -9.95
CA GLN A 207 49.26 -4.48 -10.14
C GLN A 207 49.54 -4.85 -11.61
N GLN A 208 48.71 -4.46 -12.59
CA GLN A 208 48.85 -5.07 -13.93
C GLN A 208 48.93 -4.14 -15.15
N ASP A 209 48.65 -2.83 -15.07
CA ASP A 209 48.86 -1.97 -16.25
C ASP A 209 49.19 -0.52 -15.90
N ARG A 210 50.18 0.04 -16.62
CA ARG A 210 50.77 1.37 -16.39
C ARG A 210 49.89 2.53 -16.86
N ARG A 211 48.64 2.25 -17.25
CA ARG A 211 47.66 3.19 -17.82
C ARG A 211 46.25 2.96 -17.25
N GLN A 212 46.12 2.87 -15.93
CA GLN A 212 44.80 2.74 -15.30
C GLN A 212 44.26 4.10 -14.89
N ASN A 213 43.20 4.52 -15.59
CA ASN A 213 42.45 5.73 -15.28
C ASN A 213 41.38 5.39 -14.24
N ASP A 214 41.22 6.26 -13.25
CA ASP A 214 40.13 6.15 -12.28
C ASP A 214 38.81 6.52 -12.97
N LEU A 215 37.81 5.64 -12.90
CA LEU A 215 36.50 5.94 -13.48
C LEU A 215 35.62 6.61 -12.42
N ALA A 216 35.28 7.88 -12.63
CA ALA A 216 34.34 8.61 -11.79
C ALA A 216 32.94 8.54 -12.41
N VAL A 217 31.99 8.00 -11.67
CA VAL A 217 30.58 7.87 -12.06
C VAL A 217 29.76 8.87 -11.25
N GLN A 218 29.14 9.81 -11.93
CA GLN A 218 28.29 10.82 -11.31
C GLN A 218 26.83 10.55 -11.63
N VAL A 219 26.03 10.26 -10.59
CA VAL A 219 24.58 10.12 -10.72
C VAL A 219 23.93 11.45 -10.40
N ARG A 220 23.15 12.00 -11.34
CA ARG A 220 22.51 13.32 -11.19
C ARG A 220 21.03 13.25 -10.85
N GLN A 221 20.37 12.15 -11.20
CA GLN A 221 18.96 11.96 -10.95
C GLN A 221 18.67 10.49 -10.71
N PHE A 222 17.97 10.23 -9.61
CA PHE A 222 17.56 8.91 -9.18
C PHE A 222 16.13 9.01 -8.68
N THR A 223 15.26 8.15 -9.21
CA THR A 223 13.91 8.00 -8.72
C THR A 223 13.70 6.52 -8.43
N GLY A 224 13.22 6.24 -7.22
CA GLY A 224 12.96 4.88 -6.76
C GLY A 224 11.54 4.76 -6.24
N THR A 225 10.88 3.66 -6.56
CA THR A 225 9.61 3.29 -5.93
C THR A 225 9.69 1.86 -5.43
N GLY A 226 9.09 1.59 -4.29
CA GLY A 226 9.08 0.27 -3.72
C GLY A 226 7.98 0.08 -2.70
N LEU A 227 7.83 -1.17 -2.28
CA LEU A 227 6.92 -1.58 -1.22
C LEU A 227 7.77 -1.95 -0.01
N VAL A 228 7.59 -1.25 1.11
CA VAL A 228 8.24 -1.58 2.39
C VAL A 228 7.21 -2.25 3.28
N ARG A 229 7.61 -3.33 3.92
CA ARG A 229 6.88 -4.00 4.99
C ARG A 229 7.63 -3.76 6.29
N LEU A 230 6.90 -3.26 7.28
CA LEU A 230 7.37 -2.99 8.62
C LEU A 230 6.57 -3.89 9.57
N GLU A 231 7.25 -4.87 10.17
CA GLU A 231 6.65 -5.72 11.19
C GLU A 231 7.07 -5.23 12.57
N ILE A 232 6.07 -4.97 13.42
CA ILE A 232 6.25 -4.54 14.80
C ILE A 232 5.63 -5.61 15.68
N ASP A 233 6.41 -6.14 16.61
CA ASP A 233 5.95 -7.10 17.61
C ASP A 233 5.84 -6.38 18.97
N PHE A 234 4.68 -6.54 19.61
CA PHE A 234 4.34 -5.91 20.88
C PHE A 234 4.57 -6.81 22.11
N GLN A 235 5.21 -7.97 21.95
CA GLN A 235 5.45 -8.92 23.03
C GLN A 235 6.66 -8.57 23.93
N GLY A 236 7.26 -7.39 23.75
CA GLY A 236 8.41 -6.95 24.54
C GLY A 236 8.07 -6.52 25.97
N ASP A 237 9.10 -6.44 26.81
CA ASP A 237 9.06 -5.66 28.05
C ASP A 237 8.95 -4.16 27.73
N GLU A 238 8.54 -3.33 28.70
CA GLU A 238 8.29 -1.89 28.51
C GLU A 238 9.44 -1.21 27.72
N PRO A 239 9.19 -0.54 26.58
CA PRO A 239 7.93 0.06 26.09
C PRO A 239 7.00 -0.88 25.27
N HIS A 240 7.10 -2.20 25.46
CA HIS A 240 6.27 -3.21 24.79
C HIS A 240 6.45 -3.26 23.28
N ILE A 241 7.65 -2.94 22.77
CA ILE A 241 7.95 -2.98 21.34
C ILE A 241 9.30 -3.68 21.15
N LEU A 242 9.29 -4.81 20.44
CA LEU A 242 10.53 -5.44 19.98
C LEU A 242 11.10 -4.69 18.78
N GLN A 243 12.38 -4.93 18.49
CA GLN A 243 13.05 -4.29 17.36
C GLN A 243 12.25 -4.53 16.07
N PRO A 244 11.78 -3.46 15.40
CA PRO A 244 10.94 -3.62 14.23
C PRO A 244 11.74 -4.21 13.07
N GLN A 245 11.11 -5.12 12.34
CA GLN A 245 11.70 -5.72 11.15
C GLN A 245 11.25 -4.93 9.93
N ILE A 246 12.22 -4.46 9.14
CA ILE A 246 11.97 -3.68 7.93
C ILE A 246 12.40 -4.53 6.74
N GLU A 247 11.45 -4.84 5.87
CA GLU A 247 11.68 -5.65 4.68
C GLU A 247 11.21 -4.90 3.44
N LEU A 248 11.98 -4.99 2.37
CA LEU A 248 11.57 -4.52 1.06
C LEU A 248 10.83 -5.66 0.33
N GLN A 249 9.55 -5.45 0.05
CA GLN A 249 8.71 -6.41 -0.64
C GLN A 249 8.98 -6.35 -2.15
N GLY A 250 9.73 -7.35 -2.63
CA GLY A 250 10.09 -7.46 -4.04
C GLY A 250 11.22 -6.53 -4.48
N GLN A 251 11.51 -6.53 -5.79
CA GLN A 251 12.52 -5.64 -6.36
C GLN A 251 11.94 -4.23 -6.51
N PRO A 252 12.60 -3.19 -5.96
CA PRO A 252 12.16 -1.82 -6.15
C PRO A 252 12.35 -1.42 -7.61
N GLN A 253 11.39 -0.65 -8.15
CA GLN A 253 11.54 -0.05 -9.47
C GLN A 253 12.40 1.19 -9.33
N ILE A 254 13.60 1.11 -9.91
CA ILE A 254 14.60 2.18 -9.87
C ILE A 254 14.79 2.68 -11.30
N ASP A 255 14.52 3.97 -11.51
CA ASP A 255 14.76 4.65 -12.77
C ASP A 255 16.01 5.55 -12.67
N TRP A 256 17.00 5.27 -13.51
CA TRP A 256 18.19 6.11 -13.71
C TRP A 256 18.02 6.97 -14.96
N GLN A 257 17.71 8.26 -14.82
CA GLN A 257 17.47 9.11 -15.98
C GLN A 257 18.72 9.87 -16.46
N ARG A 258 19.67 10.16 -15.55
CA ARG A 258 20.88 10.94 -15.90
C ARG A 258 22.10 10.45 -15.12
N VAL A 259 22.90 9.64 -15.81
CA VAL A 259 24.24 9.21 -15.37
C VAL A 259 25.26 9.88 -16.27
N VAL A 260 26.29 10.49 -15.67
CA VAL A 260 27.43 11.06 -16.41
C VAL A 260 28.68 10.30 -16.00
N LEU A 261 29.39 9.77 -16.99
CA LEU A 261 30.62 9.02 -16.83
C LEU A 261 31.80 9.92 -17.17
N TRP A 262 32.75 10.04 -16.26
CA TRP A 262 34.00 10.75 -16.48
C TRP A 262 35.17 9.81 -16.23
N ILE A 263 36.09 9.74 -17.18
CA ILE A 263 37.37 9.04 -17.00
C ILE A 263 38.36 10.06 -16.46
N ARG A 264 38.78 9.88 -15.21
CA ARG A 264 39.84 10.68 -14.61
C ARG A 264 41.17 9.98 -14.90
N ILE A 265 41.87 10.51 -15.89
CA ILE A 265 43.25 10.11 -16.20
C ILE A 265 44.13 10.76 -15.12
N VAL A 266 44.77 9.95 -14.28
CA VAL A 266 45.73 10.39 -13.26
C VAL A 266 47.14 10.10 -13.74
#